data_AF-A0A1Y2VU70-F1
#
_entry.id   AF-A0A1Y2VU70-F1
#
_cell.length_a   1.000
_cell.length_b   1.000
_cell.length_c   1.000
_cell.angle_alpha   90.00
_cell.angle_beta   90.00
_cell.angle_gamma   90.00
#
_symmetry.space_group_name_H-M   'P 1'
#
loop_
_entity.id
_entity.type
_entity.pdbx_description
1 polymer ?
#
loop_
_entity_poly.entity_id
_entity_poly.type
_entity_poly.pdbx_seq_one_letter_code
_entity_poly.pdbx_strand_id
1 'polypeptide(L)'
;MARFISIITASLAMSSLVTADCQLGNQLSDSNPPPEPKAELCEPQGEGVWTFSMDVNELGVPTFDSEAIWAGLVSGSSFIIYDNTCTAKGVYDPGDEGNDCGTPYIIEENFLPFVLTIQQVNFDVGSPRFQFAYANGLYTIGNNHCTCQDVSHDLEAEQACKCAFPLQGEPA
;
A
#
# COMPACT_ATOMS: atom_id res chain seq x y z
N MET A 1 21.16 11.19 67.86
CA MET A 1 20.67 10.27 66.81
C MET A 1 20.29 11.10 65.60
N ALA A 2 21.08 11.08 64.53
CA ALA A 2 20.72 11.69 63.26
C ALA A 2 21.16 10.72 62.16
N ARG A 3 20.20 10.04 61.53
CA ARG A 3 20.44 9.20 60.34
C ARG A 3 20.06 10.04 59.13
N PHE A 4 21.05 10.48 58.37
CA PHE A 4 20.85 11.02 57.02
C PHE A 4 20.70 9.83 56.07
N ILE A 5 19.52 9.68 55.49
CA ILE A 5 19.25 8.72 54.41
C ILE A 5 19.51 9.46 53.10
N SER A 6 20.62 9.15 52.43
CA SER A 6 20.89 9.60 51.07
C SER A 6 19.99 8.84 50.10
N ILE A 7 19.08 9.54 49.44
CA ILE A 7 18.25 9.00 48.35
C ILE A 7 19.08 9.07 47.07
N ILE A 8 19.38 7.91 46.47
CA ILE A 8 20.01 7.81 45.15
C ILE A 8 18.91 7.97 44.11
N THR A 9 18.90 9.10 43.38
CA THR A 9 18.05 9.30 42.21
C THR A 9 18.65 8.54 41.02
N ALA A 10 18.06 7.38 40.70
CA ALA A 10 18.33 6.68 39.45
C ALA A 10 17.61 7.41 38.31
N SER A 11 18.35 8.16 37.50
CA SER A 11 17.87 8.73 36.25
C SER A 11 17.76 7.62 35.20
N LEU A 12 16.55 7.08 35.02
CA LEU A 12 16.20 6.30 33.85
C LEU A 12 16.24 7.22 32.62
N ALA A 13 17.33 7.13 31.85
CA ALA A 13 17.36 7.65 30.50
C ALA A 13 16.34 6.84 29.67
N MET A 14 15.17 7.43 29.45
CA MET A 14 14.24 6.95 28.44
C MET A 14 14.89 7.21 27.09
N SER A 15 15.54 6.19 26.54
CA SER A 15 15.89 6.15 25.13
C SER A 15 14.57 6.20 24.37
N SER A 16 14.18 7.38 23.92
CA SER A 16 13.10 7.57 22.97
C SER A 16 13.46 6.75 21.74
N LEU A 17 12.77 5.61 21.57
CA LEU A 17 12.77 4.86 20.32
C LEU A 17 12.24 5.82 19.27
N VAL A 18 13.13 6.28 18.38
CA VAL A 18 12.72 6.90 17.13
C VAL A 18 12.02 5.78 16.36
N THR A 19 10.69 5.76 16.36
CA THR A 19 9.92 4.97 15.40
C THR A 19 10.23 5.57 14.04
N ALA A 20 11.06 4.89 13.26
CA ALA A 20 11.20 5.21 11.84
C ALA A 20 9.82 5.00 11.20
N ASP A 21 9.36 5.98 10.42
CA ASP A 21 8.16 5.81 9.62
C ASP A 21 8.34 4.61 8.68
N CYS A 22 7.30 3.78 8.56
CA CYS A 22 7.36 2.56 7.75
C CYS A 22 7.21 2.92 6.27
N GLN A 23 8.27 3.52 5.71
CA GLN A 23 8.27 4.04 4.35
C GLN A 23 8.51 2.92 3.35
N LEU A 24 7.59 2.73 2.41
CA LEU A 24 7.73 1.75 1.33
C LEU A 24 8.51 2.35 0.16
N GLY A 25 9.50 1.62 -0.34
CA GLY A 25 10.22 1.96 -1.56
C GLY A 25 9.43 1.62 -2.82
N ASN A 26 9.48 2.50 -3.82
CA ASN A 26 8.94 2.26 -5.14
C ASN A 26 9.81 1.24 -5.90
N GLN A 27 9.23 0.10 -6.24
CA GLN A 27 9.88 -0.98 -6.99
C GLN A 27 9.73 -0.82 -8.51
N LEU A 28 8.95 0.16 -8.99
CA LEU A 28 8.75 0.38 -10.42
C LEU A 28 10.04 0.88 -11.07
N SER A 29 10.67 0.01 -11.87
CA SER A 29 11.92 0.32 -12.57
C SER A 29 11.72 0.83 -14.00
N ASP A 30 10.58 0.54 -14.62
CA ASP A 30 10.22 1.05 -15.94
C ASP A 30 9.59 2.45 -15.82
N SER A 31 10.13 3.41 -16.57
CA SER A 31 9.60 4.77 -16.66
C SER A 31 8.29 4.88 -17.43
N ASN A 32 7.92 3.88 -18.23
CA ASN A 32 6.72 3.89 -19.05
C ASN A 32 6.12 2.49 -19.21
N PRO A 33 5.62 1.88 -18.11
CA PRO A 33 5.01 0.56 -18.17
C PRO A 33 3.75 0.58 -19.05
N PRO A 34 3.38 -0.54 -19.68
CA PRO A 34 2.12 -0.64 -20.39
C PRO A 34 0.92 -0.39 -19.45
N PRO A 35 -0.22 0.09 -19.97
CA PRO A 35 -1.44 0.22 -19.18
C PRO A 35 -1.90 -1.12 -18.61
N GLU A 36 -2.43 -1.09 -17.39
CA GLU A 36 -3.05 -2.22 -16.70
C GLU A 36 -4.29 -2.70 -17.48
N PRO A 37 -4.32 -3.97 -17.94
CA PRO A 37 -5.49 -4.52 -18.61
C PRO A 37 -6.62 -4.92 -17.65
N LYS A 38 -6.34 -5.21 -16.36
CA LYS A 38 -7.37 -5.66 -15.40
C LYS A 38 -8.19 -4.48 -14.88
N ALA A 39 -9.46 -4.44 -15.26
CA ALA A 39 -10.40 -3.41 -14.81
C ALA A 39 -10.58 -3.42 -13.28
N GLU A 40 -10.40 -4.56 -12.64
CA GLU A 40 -10.48 -4.77 -11.20
C GLU A 40 -9.35 -4.08 -10.44
N LEU A 41 -8.21 -3.83 -11.11
CA LEU A 41 -7.09 -3.05 -10.60
C LEU A 41 -7.16 -1.59 -11.03
N CYS A 42 -7.59 -1.27 -12.26
CA CYS A 42 -7.73 0.11 -12.68
C CYS A 42 -8.78 0.31 -13.77
N GLU A 43 -9.56 1.39 -13.65
CA GLU A 43 -10.39 1.93 -14.74
C GLU A 43 -10.22 3.45 -14.81
N PRO A 44 -10.19 4.06 -16.01
CA PRO A 44 -10.21 5.51 -16.14
C PRO A 44 -11.44 6.13 -15.46
N GLN A 45 -11.21 7.08 -14.53
CA GLN A 45 -12.25 7.75 -13.75
C GLN A 45 -12.49 9.21 -14.17
N GLY A 46 -11.58 9.77 -14.98
CA GLY A 46 -11.59 11.18 -15.39
C GLY A 46 -10.29 11.91 -15.03
N GLU A 47 -10.06 13.04 -15.70
CA GLU A 47 -8.85 13.84 -15.48
C GLU A 47 -8.70 14.25 -13.99
N GLY A 48 -7.50 14.06 -13.45
CA GLY A 48 -7.19 14.39 -12.05
C GLY A 48 -7.61 13.33 -11.02
N VAL A 49 -8.20 12.21 -11.44
CA VAL A 49 -8.55 11.08 -10.57
C VAL A 49 -7.60 9.91 -10.84
N TRP A 50 -6.94 9.43 -9.81
CA TRP A 50 -5.99 8.33 -9.85
C TRP A 50 -6.52 7.12 -9.08
N THR A 51 -5.89 5.97 -9.26
CA THR A 51 -6.31 4.73 -8.59
C THR A 51 -5.21 4.23 -7.67
N PHE A 52 -5.56 3.95 -6.42
CA PHE A 52 -4.74 3.18 -5.50
C PHE A 52 -5.32 1.78 -5.40
N SER A 53 -4.47 0.79 -5.68
CA SER A 53 -4.88 -0.60 -5.78
C SER A 53 -4.02 -1.50 -4.92
N MET A 54 -4.60 -2.63 -4.55
CA MET A 54 -3.92 -3.71 -3.87
C MET A 54 -4.23 -4.99 -4.63
N ASP A 55 -3.19 -5.68 -5.08
CA ASP A 55 -3.28 -6.98 -5.71
C ASP A 55 -2.74 -8.02 -4.73
N VAL A 56 -3.53 -9.05 -4.44
CA VAL A 56 -3.19 -10.13 -3.51
C VAL A 56 -3.40 -11.44 -4.23
N ASN A 57 -2.36 -12.24 -4.34
CA ASN A 57 -2.43 -13.60 -4.85
C ASN A 57 -1.82 -14.61 -3.87
N GLU A 58 -2.45 -15.78 -3.81
CA GLU A 58 -1.88 -17.00 -3.25
C GLU A 58 -1.73 -18.02 -4.37
N LEU A 59 -0.47 -18.33 -4.69
CA LEU A 59 -0.14 -19.44 -5.58
C LEU A 59 -0.03 -20.73 -4.77
N GLY A 60 -0.94 -21.68 -5.00
CA GLY A 60 -0.81 -23.05 -4.48
C GLY A 60 0.28 -23.87 -5.18
N VAL A 61 0.76 -23.42 -6.35
CA VAL A 61 1.80 -24.03 -7.19
C VAL A 61 2.41 -22.97 -8.12
N PRO A 62 3.70 -23.06 -8.51
CA PRO A 62 4.31 -22.10 -9.43
C PRO A 62 3.70 -22.21 -10.82
N THR A 63 2.90 -21.22 -11.21
CA THR A 63 2.46 -20.99 -12.58
C THR A 63 3.41 -19.97 -13.23
N PHE A 64 3.92 -20.30 -14.41
CA PHE A 64 4.66 -19.35 -15.24
C PHE A 64 3.63 -18.58 -16.05
N ASP A 65 2.89 -17.68 -15.41
CA ASP A 65 1.96 -16.81 -16.12
C ASP A 65 2.72 -15.63 -16.74
N SER A 66 2.72 -15.57 -18.06
CA SER A 66 3.30 -14.48 -18.84
C SER A 66 2.44 -13.21 -18.87
N GLU A 67 1.20 -13.29 -18.40
CA GLU A 67 0.25 -12.16 -18.33
C GLU A 67 0.31 -11.43 -16.97
N ALA A 68 0.96 -12.05 -15.97
CA ALA A 68 1.28 -11.41 -14.70
C ALA A 68 2.43 -10.40 -14.89
N ILE A 69 2.08 -9.18 -15.30
CA ILE A 69 3.01 -8.06 -15.51
C ILE A 69 3.89 -7.71 -14.30
N TRP A 70 3.52 -8.18 -13.10
CA TRP A 70 4.27 -8.00 -11.86
C TRP A 70 4.97 -9.28 -11.36
N ALA A 71 4.92 -10.37 -12.13
CA ALA A 71 5.57 -11.62 -11.76
C ALA A 71 7.08 -11.43 -11.56
N GLY A 72 7.54 -11.69 -10.34
CA GLY A 72 8.95 -11.55 -9.94
C GLY A 72 9.36 -10.15 -9.48
N LEU A 73 8.43 -9.18 -9.43
CA LEU A 73 8.66 -7.85 -8.84
C LEU A 73 8.09 -7.74 -7.41
N VAL A 74 7.07 -8.53 -7.08
CA VAL A 74 6.37 -8.47 -5.78
C VAL A 74 5.99 -9.86 -5.29
N SER A 75 6.07 -10.07 -3.98
CA SER A 75 5.84 -11.34 -3.28
C SER A 75 4.36 -11.55 -2.95
N GLY A 76 3.53 -11.79 -3.97
CA GLY A 76 2.12 -12.19 -3.82
C GLY A 76 1.18 -11.19 -3.16
N SER A 77 1.66 -10.02 -2.75
CA SER A 77 0.84 -8.91 -2.28
C SER A 77 1.53 -7.61 -2.64
N SER A 78 0.84 -6.71 -3.32
CA SER A 78 1.42 -5.44 -3.73
C SER A 78 0.41 -4.31 -3.71
N PHE A 79 0.90 -3.11 -3.47
CA PHE A 79 0.16 -1.88 -3.70
C PHE A 79 0.64 -1.22 -4.97
N ILE A 80 -0.30 -0.69 -5.75
CA ILE A 80 0.00 -0.07 -7.04
C ILE A 80 -0.74 1.27 -7.13
N ILE A 81 -0.04 2.29 -7.61
CA ILE A 81 -0.64 3.60 -7.93
C ILE A 81 -0.70 3.73 -9.44
N TYR A 82 -1.91 3.91 -9.97
CA TYR A 82 -2.17 4.15 -11.38
C TYR A 82 -2.62 5.59 -11.63
N ASP A 83 -2.19 6.15 -12.77
CA ASP A 83 -2.82 7.36 -13.30
C ASP A 83 -4.18 7.07 -13.96
N ASN A 84 -4.84 8.11 -14.46
CA ASN A 84 -6.14 7.99 -15.12
C ASN A 84 -6.10 7.21 -16.46
N THR A 85 -4.92 6.92 -17.00
CA THR A 85 -4.74 6.07 -18.18
C THR A 85 -4.43 4.62 -17.82
N CYS A 86 -4.52 4.28 -16.53
CA CYS A 86 -4.16 2.98 -15.99
C CYS A 86 -2.69 2.60 -16.20
N THR A 87 -1.81 3.59 -16.36
CA THR A 87 -0.38 3.37 -16.35
C THR A 87 0.13 3.47 -14.91
N ALA A 88 0.83 2.44 -14.45
CA ALA A 88 1.43 2.42 -13.13
C ALA A 88 2.47 3.54 -12.97
N LYS A 89 2.44 4.22 -11.82
CA LYS A 89 3.42 5.25 -11.41
C LYS A 89 4.26 4.81 -10.23
N GLY A 90 3.75 3.90 -9.42
CA GLY A 90 4.50 3.27 -8.34
C GLY A 90 3.96 1.89 -8.00
N VAL A 91 4.87 1.01 -7.60
CA VAL A 91 4.59 -0.35 -7.13
C VAL A 91 5.32 -0.54 -5.81
N TYR A 92 4.63 -1.06 -4.81
CA TYR A 92 5.13 -1.17 -3.45
C TYR A 92 4.81 -2.54 -2.87
N ASP A 93 5.79 -3.14 -2.23
CA ASP A 93 5.64 -4.42 -1.54
C ASP A 93 6.29 -4.32 -0.13
N PRO A 94 5.52 -4.49 0.96
CA PRO A 94 6.09 -4.57 2.30
C PRO A 94 7.08 -5.72 2.51
N GLY A 95 6.95 -6.82 1.76
CA GLY A 95 7.74 -8.05 1.89
C GLY A 95 9.15 -7.97 1.29
N ASP A 96 9.33 -7.26 0.17
CA ASP A 96 10.54 -7.37 -0.66
C ASP A 96 11.76 -6.60 -0.11
N GLU A 97 11.55 -5.68 0.83
CA GLU A 97 12.63 -4.91 1.46
C GLU A 97 12.98 -5.37 2.89
N GLY A 98 12.35 -6.43 3.40
CA GLY A 98 12.40 -6.75 4.84
C GLY A 98 11.87 -5.61 5.71
N ASN A 99 11.02 -4.78 5.10
CA ASN A 99 10.51 -3.50 5.60
C ASN A 99 9.03 -3.62 5.96
N ASP A 100 8.57 -4.83 6.29
CA ASP A 100 7.32 -5.04 7.00
C ASP A 100 7.52 -4.60 8.46
N CYS A 101 7.52 -3.28 8.66
CA CYS A 101 7.48 -2.63 9.97
C CYS A 101 6.06 -2.50 10.51
N GLY A 102 5.06 -3.05 9.79
CA GLY A 102 3.65 -2.95 10.11
C GLY A 102 3.03 -1.59 9.77
N THR A 103 1.70 -1.54 9.74
CA THR A 103 0.96 -0.31 9.50
C THR A 103 1.14 0.72 10.62
N PRO A 104 1.25 2.03 10.31
CA PRO A 104 0.97 2.61 9.00
C PRO A 104 2.15 2.55 8.02
N TYR A 105 1.87 2.18 6.77
CA TYR A 105 2.85 2.30 5.68
C TYR A 105 2.79 3.69 5.04
N ILE A 106 3.95 4.26 4.72
CA ILE A 106 4.09 5.60 4.15
C ILE A 106 4.62 5.49 2.72
N ILE A 107 3.91 6.11 1.78
CA ILE A 107 4.33 6.28 0.40
C ILE A 107 4.47 7.78 0.15
N GLU A 108 5.71 8.21 -0.09
CA GLU A 108 6.06 9.58 -0.43
C GLU A 108 6.73 9.59 -1.81
N GLU A 109 6.10 10.27 -2.76
CA GLU A 109 6.50 10.23 -4.16
C GLU A 109 6.50 11.63 -4.76
N ASN A 110 7.43 11.89 -5.68
CA ASN A 110 7.51 13.19 -6.34
C ASN A 110 6.33 13.49 -7.28
N PHE A 111 5.61 12.46 -7.72
CA PHE A 111 4.43 12.60 -8.58
C PHE A 111 3.13 12.74 -7.80
N LEU A 112 3.15 12.56 -6.47
CA LEU A 112 2.02 12.82 -5.59
C LEU A 112 2.21 14.18 -4.88
N PRO A 113 1.23 15.10 -4.96
CA PRO A 113 1.28 16.33 -4.19
C PRO A 113 1.23 16.15 -2.66
N PHE A 114 0.71 15.01 -2.19
CA PHE A 114 0.53 14.67 -0.78
C PHE A 114 1.06 13.28 -0.47
N VAL A 115 1.41 13.03 0.79
CA VAL A 115 1.79 11.69 1.28
C VAL A 115 0.57 10.78 1.28
N LEU A 116 0.74 9.54 0.79
CA LEU A 116 -0.24 8.47 0.91
C LEU A 116 0.13 7.59 2.10
N THR A 117 -0.80 7.41 3.03
CA THR A 117 -0.57 6.62 4.25
C THR A 117 -1.57 5.48 4.33
N ILE A 118 -1.09 4.24 4.24
CA ILE A 118 -1.89 3.03 4.41
C ILE A 118 -2.02 2.77 5.90
N GLN A 119 -3.20 3.01 6.46
CA GLN A 119 -3.45 2.96 7.90
C GLN A 119 -3.82 1.56 8.39
N GLN A 120 -4.50 0.78 7.55
CA GLN A 120 -4.90 -0.59 7.84
C GLN A 120 -4.82 -1.41 6.56
N VAL A 121 -4.36 -2.65 6.67
CA VAL A 121 -4.39 -3.61 5.57
C VAL A 121 -4.66 -5.01 6.10
N ASN A 122 -5.31 -5.83 5.29
CA ASN A 122 -5.36 -7.27 5.41
C ASN A 122 -5.11 -7.83 4.00
N PHE A 123 -4.10 -8.68 3.89
CA PHE A 123 -3.68 -9.35 2.66
C PHE A 123 -4.22 -10.79 2.57
N ASP A 124 -5.19 -11.18 3.40
CA ASP A 124 -5.73 -12.54 3.37
C ASP A 124 -6.61 -12.70 2.11
N VAL A 125 -6.24 -13.63 1.25
CA VAL A 125 -7.07 -14.02 0.11
C VAL A 125 -8.43 -14.53 0.61
N GLY A 126 -9.50 -14.00 0.03
CA GLY A 126 -10.89 -14.21 0.42
C GLY A 126 -11.50 -13.05 1.22
N SER A 127 -10.69 -12.18 1.86
CA SER A 127 -11.18 -10.99 2.56
C SER A 127 -10.18 -9.81 2.60
N PRO A 128 -9.52 -9.47 1.49
CA PRO A 128 -8.55 -8.40 1.42
C PRO A 128 -9.25 -7.08 1.67
N ARG A 129 -8.57 -6.20 2.37
CA ARG A 129 -9.04 -4.84 2.61
C ARG A 129 -7.88 -3.93 2.89
N PHE A 130 -8.04 -2.68 2.53
CA PHE A 130 -7.17 -1.62 2.99
C PHE A 130 -7.97 -0.38 3.39
N GLN A 131 -7.31 0.46 4.17
CA GLN A 131 -7.68 1.84 4.44
C GLN A 131 -6.46 2.72 4.25
N PHE A 132 -6.58 3.80 3.49
CA PHE A 132 -5.51 4.77 3.32
C PHE A 132 -6.02 6.20 3.46
N ALA A 133 -5.13 7.07 3.93
CA ALA A 133 -5.32 8.51 3.95
C ALA A 133 -4.52 9.15 2.82
N TYR A 134 -5.12 10.14 2.17
CA TYR A 134 -4.47 10.96 1.14
C TYR A 134 -5.05 12.37 1.18
N ALA A 135 -4.19 13.38 1.31
CA ALA A 135 -4.58 14.75 1.60
C ALA A 135 -5.54 14.82 2.83
N ASN A 136 -6.77 15.28 2.62
CA ASN A 136 -7.86 15.36 3.61
C ASN A 136 -8.86 14.17 3.52
N GLY A 137 -8.65 13.23 2.60
CA GLY A 137 -9.52 12.07 2.39
C GLY A 137 -9.08 10.83 3.17
N LEU A 138 -10.07 10.01 3.56
CA LEU A 138 -9.88 8.67 4.12
C LEU A 138 -10.66 7.67 3.26
N TYR A 139 -9.95 6.75 2.61
CA TYR A 139 -10.48 5.82 1.63
C TYR A 139 -10.45 4.41 2.22
N THR A 140 -11.52 3.64 2.04
CA THR A 140 -11.66 2.33 2.69
C THR A 140 -12.54 1.43 1.84
N ILE A 141 -12.14 0.16 1.68
CA ILE A 141 -12.96 -0.85 0.98
C ILE A 141 -14.39 -0.89 1.54
N GLY A 142 -15.38 -0.87 0.64
CA GLY A 142 -16.80 -0.80 0.98
C GLY A 142 -17.32 0.61 1.23
N ASN A 143 -16.48 1.64 1.12
CA ASN A 143 -16.84 3.05 1.14
C ASN A 143 -16.13 3.80 0.00
N ASN A 144 -16.55 5.03 -0.33
CA ASN A 144 -15.92 5.88 -1.35
C ASN A 144 -15.67 5.20 -2.71
N HIS A 145 -16.57 4.30 -3.11
CA HIS A 145 -16.42 3.48 -4.34
C HIS A 145 -15.17 2.59 -4.37
N CYS A 146 -14.51 2.37 -3.23
CA CYS A 146 -13.44 1.39 -3.15
C CYS A 146 -14.02 -0.04 -3.12
N THR A 147 -13.54 -0.91 -4.00
CA THR A 147 -14.07 -2.27 -4.19
C THR A 147 -12.96 -3.30 -4.25
N CYS A 148 -13.23 -4.51 -3.79
CA CYS A 148 -12.41 -5.69 -4.06
C CYS A 148 -13.22 -6.69 -4.89
N GLN A 149 -12.56 -7.35 -5.84
CA GLN A 149 -13.14 -8.37 -6.69
C GLN A 149 -12.26 -9.62 -6.68
N ASP A 150 -12.93 -10.77 -6.72
CA ASP A 150 -12.28 -12.05 -6.94
C ASP A 150 -11.94 -12.18 -8.43
N VAL A 151 -10.64 -12.28 -8.71
CA VAL A 151 -10.08 -12.42 -10.06
C VAL A 151 -9.33 -13.74 -10.19
N SER A 152 -9.56 -14.67 -9.25
CA SER A 152 -8.96 -15.99 -9.26
C SER A 152 -9.20 -16.72 -10.58
N HIS A 153 -8.16 -17.39 -11.07
CA HIS A 153 -8.22 -18.21 -12.27
C HIS A 153 -7.53 -19.55 -12.04
N ASP A 154 -8.14 -20.63 -12.52
CA ASP A 154 -7.66 -22.00 -12.36
C ASP A 154 -7.28 -22.38 -10.91
N LEU A 155 -5.97 -22.39 -10.60
CA LEU A 155 -5.41 -22.77 -9.31
C LEU A 155 -4.78 -21.58 -8.57
N GLU A 156 -4.86 -20.39 -9.16
CA GLU A 156 -4.39 -19.14 -8.59
C GLU A 156 -5.55 -18.44 -7.92
N ALA A 157 -5.43 -18.27 -6.61
CA ALA A 157 -6.38 -17.48 -5.84
C ALA A 157 -5.88 -16.03 -5.85
N GLU A 158 -6.61 -15.14 -6.51
CA GLU A 158 -6.21 -13.75 -6.70
C GLU A 158 -7.39 -12.82 -6.40
N GLN A 159 -7.12 -11.74 -5.68
CA GLN A 159 -8.09 -10.69 -5.42
C GLN A 159 -7.51 -9.31 -5.65
N ALA A 160 -8.21 -8.54 -6.48
CA ALA A 160 -7.87 -7.20 -6.87
C ALA A 160 -8.78 -6.20 -6.12
N CYS A 161 -8.15 -5.33 -5.34
CA CYS A 161 -8.80 -4.22 -4.67
C CYS A 161 -8.39 -2.90 -5.31
N LYS A 162 -9.33 -1.97 -5.49
CA LYS A 162 -9.05 -0.64 -6.01
C LYS A 162 -9.84 0.43 -5.28
N CYS A 163 -9.28 1.63 -5.25
CA CYS A 163 -10.00 2.83 -4.89
C CYS A 163 -9.54 4.03 -5.73
N ALA A 164 -10.51 4.79 -6.24
CA ALA A 164 -10.26 6.06 -6.89
C ALA A 164 -10.01 7.15 -5.85
N PHE A 165 -9.08 8.07 -6.14
CA PHE A 165 -8.83 9.25 -5.32
C PHE A 165 -8.46 10.46 -6.19
N PRO A 166 -8.87 11.69 -5.81
CA PRO A 166 -8.43 12.91 -6.48
C PRO A 166 -6.94 13.18 -6.21
N LEU A 167 -6.15 13.30 -7.27
CA LEU A 167 -4.71 13.59 -7.19
C LEU A 167 -4.41 14.90 -6.44
N GLN A 168 -5.32 15.87 -6.53
CA GLN A 168 -5.18 17.18 -5.87
C GLN A 168 -5.85 17.23 -4.48
N GLY A 169 -6.29 16.09 -3.95
CA GLY A 169 -7.08 16.02 -2.71
C GLY A 169 -8.56 16.35 -2.91
N GLU A 170 -9.36 16.11 -1.88
CA GLU A 170 -10.80 16.38 -1.92
C GLU A 170 -11.05 17.90 -1.95
N PRO A 171 -12.07 18.38 -2.68
CA PRO A 171 -12.47 19.79 -2.66
C PRO A 171 -12.73 20.25 -1.21
N ALA A 172 -12.13 21.38 -0.83
CA ALA A 172 -12.28 21.98 0.48
C ALA A 172 -13.67 22.60 0.71
#